data_AF-J6IH71-F1
#
_entry.id   AF-J6IH71-F1
#
_cell.length_a   1.000
_cell.length_b   1.000
_cell.length_c   1.000
_cell.angle_alpha   90.00
_cell.angle_beta   90.00
_cell.angle_gamma   90.00
#
_symmetry.space_group_name_H-M   'P 1'
#
loop_
_entity.id
_entity.type
_entity.pdbx_description
1 polymer ?
#
loop_
_entity_poly.entity_id
_entity_poly.type
_entity_poly.pdbx_seq_one_letter_code
_entity_poly.pdbx_strand_id
1 'polypeptide(L)'
;MNYSSSRHRLWILLFLIALLSLGTGLCYWQMQQKVDQDIHSRLQQAIASLDVTVSHAEQAADLAEPFYGKSCSENVLTELRTLVATIPDVRTVNLGKDNEIYCTSVFGGRKFQFDRRQYTHGALRLLSGSEITPFHPLMVYSEQDERGNTILVGVDGYYLYNILTVLDGDAHLYLQVGDRIMTRKGEVTATPHIKVPVRLASELFTYSVIADRGYASGVGAFIRYEQHKLVAIILASLLLTFLFRNYLRYRNTIEYQLRKAIELKQLKPYIQPIINNDSGAVIGGEVLVRWEHPKQGFIAPDKFISVAEQTGLIKDVTAICFAEVIRQLRRHQSVIPGGLFICFNTSSVNFQDDEIVTLCLTFIQQMKEAQVRLVLEITERESIENTRQTSAVTDKLRRIGVQFSLDDFGTGYANYSYIQQFNPEIIKIDKVFTLNIVTNTASALVVKNMVNLARKFHCQIIAEGIEDKEQLTMLKNMGITLYQGYYFSKPVPVNAFIQMLPRSFSESGRR
;
A
#
# COMPACT_ATOMS: atom_id res chain seq x y z
N MET A 1 3.93 17.19 -22.13
CA MET A 1 4.25 16.27 -21.00
C MET A 1 3.69 16.71 -19.63
N ASN A 2 3.10 17.90 -19.45
CA ASN A 2 2.61 18.38 -18.13
C ASN A 2 1.26 17.79 -17.64
N TYR A 3 0.48 17.15 -18.51
CA TYR A 3 -0.85 16.62 -18.13
C TYR A 3 -0.77 15.37 -17.23
N SER A 4 0.32 14.61 -17.32
CA SER A 4 0.52 13.42 -16.48
C SER A 4 0.85 13.78 -15.03
N SER A 5 1.64 14.83 -14.78
CA SER A 5 2.08 15.17 -13.42
C SER A 5 0.94 15.68 -12.54
N SER A 6 0.00 16.44 -13.10
CA SER A 6 -1.19 16.93 -12.38
C SER A 6 -2.09 15.77 -11.92
N ARG A 7 -2.37 14.80 -12.81
CA ARG A 7 -3.16 13.61 -12.46
C ARG A 7 -2.47 12.77 -11.38
N HIS A 8 -1.14 12.61 -11.43
CA HIS A 8 -0.41 11.87 -10.40
C HIS A 8 -0.46 12.57 -9.04
N ARG A 9 -0.33 13.89 -8.99
CA ARG A 9 -0.48 14.67 -7.75
C ARG A 9 -1.90 14.54 -7.18
N LEU A 10 -2.92 14.56 -8.05
CA LEU A 10 -4.31 14.36 -7.64
C LEU A 10 -4.51 12.97 -7.03
N TRP A 11 -4.00 11.90 -7.64
CA TRP A 11 -4.10 10.54 -7.09
C TRP A 11 -3.40 10.39 -5.74
N ILE A 12 -2.23 11.00 -5.57
CA ILE A 12 -1.50 11.00 -4.29
C ILE A 12 -2.30 11.73 -3.21
N LEU A 13 -2.89 12.88 -3.55
CA LEU A 13 -3.72 13.66 -2.63
C LEU A 13 -5.00 12.89 -2.24
N LEU A 14 -5.70 12.31 -3.21
CA LEU A 14 -6.89 11.50 -2.97
C LEU A 14 -6.57 10.28 -2.10
N PHE A 15 -5.42 9.63 -2.32
CA PHE A 15 -4.97 8.50 -1.50
C PHE A 15 -4.72 8.92 -0.04
N LEU A 16 -4.06 10.06 0.18
CA LEU A 16 -3.85 10.59 1.53
C LEU A 16 -5.18 10.93 2.23
N ILE A 17 -6.09 11.61 1.53
CA ILE A 17 -7.41 11.98 2.06
C ILE A 17 -8.21 10.72 2.41
N ALA A 18 -8.18 9.71 1.56
CA ALA A 18 -8.89 8.44 1.79
C ALA A 18 -8.36 7.69 3.02
N LEU A 19 -7.03 7.66 3.22
CA LEU A 19 -6.45 7.04 4.41
C LEU A 19 -6.81 7.78 5.69
N LEU A 20 -6.75 9.11 5.67
CA LEU A 20 -7.12 9.94 6.81
C LEU A 20 -8.62 9.80 7.16
N SER A 21 -9.50 9.87 6.17
CA SER A 21 -10.95 9.77 6.41
C SER A 21 -11.35 8.39 6.90
N LEU A 22 -10.78 7.33 6.33
CA LEU A 22 -11.05 5.96 6.75
C LEU A 22 -10.53 5.70 8.18
N GLY A 23 -9.29 6.09 8.47
CA GLY A 23 -8.69 5.89 9.78
C GLY A 23 -9.41 6.67 10.90
N THR A 24 -9.73 7.94 10.64
CA THR A 24 -10.46 8.78 11.61
C THR A 24 -11.90 8.30 11.80
N GLY A 25 -12.60 7.94 10.73
CA GLY A 25 -13.95 7.41 10.79
C GLY A 25 -14.05 6.10 11.57
N LEU A 26 -13.10 5.17 11.37
CA LEU A 26 -13.08 3.90 12.09
C LEU A 26 -12.78 4.08 13.58
N CYS A 27 -11.82 4.96 13.95
CA CYS A 27 -11.54 5.27 15.35
C CYS A 27 -12.72 5.98 16.02
N TYR A 28 -13.38 6.90 15.31
CA TYR A 28 -14.57 7.57 15.84
C TYR A 28 -15.70 6.58 16.10
N TRP A 29 -15.97 5.67 15.15
CA TRP A 29 -16.98 4.62 15.31
C TRP A 29 -16.65 3.68 16.49
N GLN A 30 -15.40 3.24 16.60
CA GLN A 30 -14.96 2.40 17.72
C GLN A 30 -15.11 3.11 19.07
N MET A 31 -14.78 4.40 19.14
CA MET A 31 -14.99 5.22 20.34
C MET A 31 -16.47 5.24 20.74
N GLN A 32 -17.38 5.48 19.78
CA GLN A 32 -18.82 5.52 20.07
C GLN A 32 -19.33 4.19 20.65
N GLN A 33 -18.90 3.06 20.09
CA GLN A 33 -19.26 1.74 20.64
C GLN A 33 -18.74 1.53 22.05
N LYS A 34 -17.50 1.95 22.32
CA LYS A 34 -16.90 1.82 23.66
C LYS A 34 -17.62 2.69 24.70
N VAL A 35 -17.96 3.92 24.32
CA VAL A 35 -18.74 4.83 25.18
C VAL A 35 -20.10 4.22 25.50
N ASP A 36 -20.79 3.63 24.52
CA ASP A 36 -22.10 3.01 24.73
C ASP A 36 -22.05 1.81 25.67
N GLN A 37 -21.02 0.97 25.55
CA GLN A 37 -20.79 -0.16 26.45
C GLN A 37 -20.46 0.30 27.88
N ASP A 38 -19.61 1.31 28.03
CA ASP A 38 -19.22 1.86 29.34
C ASP A 38 -20.42 2.50 30.06
N ILE A 39 -21.25 3.28 29.35
CA ILE A 39 -22.48 3.87 29.90
C ILE A 39 -23.42 2.77 30.39
N HIS A 40 -23.65 1.73 29.60
CA HIS A 40 -24.55 0.64 29.99
C HIS A 40 -24.07 -0.10 31.24
N SER A 41 -22.77 -0.42 31.30
CA SER A 41 -22.16 -1.08 32.45
C SER A 41 -22.27 -0.22 33.72
N ARG A 42 -22.04 1.09 33.62
CA ARG A 42 -22.17 2.02 34.77
C ARG A 42 -23.61 2.15 35.24
N LEU A 43 -24.57 2.23 34.32
CA LEU A 43 -26.00 2.27 34.67
C LEU A 43 -26.43 1.00 35.41
N GLN A 44 -26.00 -0.18 34.95
CA GLN A 44 -26.28 -1.45 35.63
C GLN A 44 -25.67 -1.49 37.04
N GLN A 45 -24.41 -1.06 37.19
CA GLN A 45 -23.76 -0.99 38.51
C GLN A 45 -24.45 0.01 39.45
N ALA A 46 -24.91 1.14 38.92
CA ALA A 46 -25.62 2.15 39.68
C ALA A 46 -26.97 1.61 40.18
N ILE A 47 -27.76 0.95 39.32
CA ILE A 47 -29.01 0.30 39.72
C ILE A 47 -28.76 -0.79 40.74
N ALA A 48 -27.82 -1.71 40.50
CA ALA A 48 -27.54 -2.79 41.44
C ALA A 48 -27.16 -2.27 42.84
N SER A 49 -26.38 -1.17 42.90
CA SER A 49 -25.99 -0.54 44.17
C SER A 49 -27.17 0.17 44.84
N LEU A 50 -27.98 0.90 44.07
CA LEU A 50 -29.15 1.61 44.57
C LEU A 50 -30.27 0.65 45.00
N ASP A 51 -30.46 -0.46 44.30
CA ASP A 51 -31.41 -1.51 44.66
C ASP A 51 -31.07 -2.10 46.03
N VAL A 52 -29.79 -2.35 46.31
CA VAL A 52 -29.35 -2.78 47.66
C VAL A 52 -29.70 -1.72 48.70
N THR A 53 -29.38 -0.45 48.44
CA THR A 53 -29.70 0.66 49.36
C THR A 53 -31.20 0.78 49.62
N VAL A 54 -32.05 0.67 48.59
CA VAL A 54 -33.51 0.75 48.75
C VAL A 54 -34.08 -0.51 49.41
N SER A 55 -33.50 -1.69 49.15
CA SER A 55 -33.91 -2.94 49.81
C SER A 55 -33.70 -2.92 51.32
N HIS A 56 -32.68 -2.20 51.82
CA HIS A 56 -32.54 -1.97 53.26
C HIS A 56 -33.72 -1.15 53.84
N ALA A 57 -34.25 -0.20 53.06
CA ALA A 57 -35.41 0.58 53.47
C ALA A 57 -36.70 -0.26 53.48
N GLU A 58 -36.88 -1.13 52.48
CA GLU A 58 -37.96 -2.12 52.43
C GLU A 58 -37.87 -3.09 53.60
N GLN A 59 -36.70 -3.68 53.86
CA GLN A 59 -36.48 -4.57 55.01
C GLN A 59 -36.81 -3.88 56.35
N ALA A 60 -36.46 -2.61 56.49
CA ALA A 60 -36.81 -1.84 57.69
C ALA A 60 -38.32 -1.57 57.79
N ALA A 61 -39.03 -1.46 56.66
CA ALA A 61 -40.48 -1.32 56.63
C ALA A 61 -41.16 -2.64 57.05
N ASP A 62 -40.75 -3.77 56.46
CA ASP A 62 -41.24 -5.10 56.81
C ASP A 62 -41.05 -5.41 58.30
N LEU A 63 -39.87 -5.13 58.85
CA LEU A 63 -39.58 -5.35 60.27
C LEU A 63 -40.34 -4.38 61.20
N ALA A 64 -40.82 -3.25 60.66
CA ALA A 64 -41.65 -2.31 61.39
C ALA A 64 -43.17 -2.62 61.28
N GLU A 65 -43.59 -3.53 60.41
CA GLU A 65 -44.99 -3.96 60.21
C GLU A 65 -45.72 -4.31 61.53
N PRO A 66 -45.12 -5.04 62.50
CA PRO A 66 -45.80 -5.37 63.75
C PRO A 66 -46.17 -4.15 64.62
N PHE A 67 -45.69 -2.96 64.28
CA PHE A 67 -45.99 -1.71 64.98
C PHE A 67 -47.11 -0.89 64.32
N TYR A 68 -47.72 -1.37 63.22
CA TYR A 68 -48.85 -0.71 62.58
C TYR A 68 -49.96 -0.36 63.57
N GLY A 69 -50.39 0.90 63.55
CA GLY A 69 -51.48 1.42 64.37
C GLY A 69 -51.23 1.44 65.89
N LYS A 70 -50.06 1.03 66.38
CA LYS A 70 -49.70 1.12 67.80
C LYS A 70 -49.41 2.57 68.18
N SER A 71 -49.71 2.94 69.43
CA SER A 71 -49.35 4.27 69.96
C SER A 71 -47.83 4.40 70.14
N CYS A 72 -47.33 5.63 70.06
CA CYS A 72 -45.90 5.95 70.19
C CYS A 72 -45.44 5.84 71.66
N SER A 73 -45.36 4.61 72.18
CA SER A 73 -44.84 4.29 73.51
C SER A 73 -43.32 4.13 73.48
N GLU A 74 -42.67 4.21 74.65
CA GLU A 74 -41.21 4.02 74.78
C GLU A 74 -40.72 2.68 74.21
N ASN A 75 -41.51 1.60 74.36
CA ASN A 75 -41.17 0.30 73.80
C ASN A 75 -41.15 0.34 72.26
N VAL A 76 -42.18 0.92 71.63
CA VAL A 76 -42.22 1.08 70.17
C VAL A 76 -41.06 1.96 69.69
N LEU A 77 -40.81 3.08 70.39
CA LEU A 77 -39.73 4.00 70.03
C LEU A 77 -38.34 3.33 70.13
N THR A 78 -38.13 2.47 71.12
CA THR A 78 -36.89 1.70 71.29
C THR A 78 -36.70 0.76 70.11
N GLU A 79 -37.72 0.01 69.71
CA GLU A 79 -37.65 -0.90 68.56
C GLU A 79 -37.38 -0.14 67.25
N LEU A 80 -38.08 0.97 66.98
CA LEU A 80 -37.84 1.78 65.79
C LEU A 80 -36.41 2.34 65.74
N ARG A 81 -35.83 2.71 66.89
CA ARG A 81 -34.44 3.16 66.97
C ARG A 81 -33.45 2.01 66.77
N THR A 82 -33.76 0.81 67.26
CA THR A 82 -32.96 -0.39 66.99
C THR A 82 -32.94 -0.72 65.50
N LEU A 83 -34.07 -0.61 64.78
CA LEU A 83 -34.10 -0.81 63.33
C LEU A 83 -33.16 0.17 62.61
N VAL A 84 -33.24 1.47 62.93
CA VAL A 84 -32.33 2.48 62.37
C VAL A 84 -30.85 2.21 62.71
N ALA A 85 -30.57 1.66 63.90
CA ALA A 85 -29.20 1.39 64.33
C ALA A 85 -28.60 0.10 63.73
N THR A 86 -29.44 -0.85 63.29
CA THR A 86 -29.03 -2.19 62.85
C THR A 86 -29.08 -2.39 61.34
N ILE A 87 -29.93 -1.63 60.65
CA ILE A 87 -30.13 -1.76 59.20
C ILE A 87 -29.31 -0.68 58.47
N PRO A 88 -28.45 -1.05 57.50
CA PRO A 88 -27.64 -0.07 56.78
C PRO A 88 -28.47 0.94 55.99
N ASP A 89 -27.91 2.11 55.71
CA ASP A 89 -28.49 3.18 54.86
C ASP A 89 -29.81 3.83 55.35
N VAL A 90 -30.46 3.22 56.34
CA VAL A 90 -31.69 3.69 56.96
C VAL A 90 -31.37 4.81 57.95
N ARG A 91 -31.98 5.97 57.75
CA ARG A 91 -31.81 7.16 58.60
C ARG A 91 -32.97 7.38 59.55
N THR A 92 -34.19 7.07 59.12
CA THR A 92 -35.39 7.22 59.95
C THR A 92 -36.40 6.13 59.67
N VAL A 93 -37.11 5.66 60.68
CA VAL A 93 -38.32 4.84 60.52
C VAL A 93 -39.45 5.57 61.22
N ASN A 94 -40.57 5.75 60.52
CA ASN A 94 -41.69 6.54 61.00
C ASN A 94 -43.00 5.80 60.79
N LEU A 95 -43.91 5.90 61.76
CA LEU A 95 -45.26 5.37 61.69
C LEU A 95 -46.24 6.52 61.43
N GLY A 96 -47.13 6.31 60.49
CA GLY A 96 -48.15 7.26 60.09
C GLY A 96 -49.53 6.64 59.95
N LYS A 97 -50.55 7.48 59.97
CA LYS A 97 -51.95 7.13 59.72
C LYS A 97 -52.65 8.36 59.15
N ASP A 98 -53.52 8.16 58.16
CA ASP A 98 -54.33 9.24 57.57
C ASP A 98 -53.50 10.46 57.11
N ASN A 99 -52.35 10.23 56.43
CA ASN A 99 -51.41 11.27 55.98
C ASN A 99 -50.70 12.08 57.09
N GLU A 100 -50.77 11.62 58.35
CA GLU A 100 -50.03 12.19 59.47
C GLU A 100 -49.04 11.17 60.03
N ILE A 101 -47.76 11.55 60.11
CA ILE A 101 -46.75 10.82 60.85
C ILE A 101 -47.00 11.10 62.33
N TYR A 102 -47.22 10.06 63.13
CA TYR A 102 -47.52 10.21 64.56
C TYR A 102 -46.40 9.68 65.47
N CYS A 103 -45.46 8.89 64.94
CA CYS A 103 -44.31 8.38 65.68
C CYS A 103 -43.07 8.35 64.79
N THR A 104 -41.96 8.93 65.25
CA THR A 104 -40.70 9.01 64.51
C THR A 104 -39.56 8.46 65.36
N SER A 105 -38.62 7.71 64.77
CA SER A 105 -37.43 7.23 65.48
C SER A 105 -36.56 8.36 66.03
N VAL A 106 -36.62 9.55 65.41
CA VAL A 106 -35.83 10.74 65.76
C VAL A 106 -36.49 11.59 66.85
N PHE A 107 -37.74 12.01 66.65
CA PHE A 107 -38.44 12.98 67.51
C PHE A 107 -39.55 12.37 68.38
N GLY A 108 -39.72 11.04 68.37
CA GLY A 108 -40.77 10.36 69.13
C GLY A 108 -42.16 10.72 68.62
N GLY A 109 -43.10 10.97 69.53
CA GLY A 109 -44.52 11.23 69.24
C GLY A 109 -44.84 12.59 68.60
N ARG A 110 -43.83 13.32 68.12
CA ARG A 110 -44.06 14.58 67.39
C ARG A 110 -44.71 14.29 66.04
N LYS A 111 -45.77 15.03 65.74
CA LYS A 111 -46.57 14.85 64.53
C LYS A 111 -46.03 15.67 63.36
N PHE A 112 -46.04 15.07 62.17
CA PHE A 112 -45.65 15.71 60.91
C PHE A 112 -46.63 15.34 59.80
N GLN A 113 -46.86 16.23 58.85
CA GLN A 113 -47.79 15.99 57.73
C GLN A 113 -47.04 15.44 56.52
N PHE A 114 -47.67 14.52 55.76
CA PHE A 114 -47.13 14.05 54.49
C PHE A 114 -48.25 13.82 53.46
N ASP A 115 -47.95 13.96 52.16
CA ASP A 115 -48.92 13.65 51.10
C ASP A 115 -48.45 12.41 50.32
N ARG A 116 -49.21 11.32 50.45
CA ARG A 116 -48.93 10.06 49.75
C ARG A 116 -49.07 10.18 48.22
N ARG A 117 -49.88 11.11 47.70
CA ARG A 117 -50.04 11.31 46.24
C ARG A 117 -48.77 11.82 45.57
N GLN A 118 -47.83 12.34 46.35
CA GLN A 118 -46.53 12.80 45.88
C GLN A 118 -45.49 11.66 45.84
N TYR A 119 -45.87 10.43 46.21
CA TYR A 119 -45.04 9.23 46.07
C TYR A 119 -45.31 8.56 44.73
N THR A 120 -44.25 8.13 44.06
CA THR A 120 -44.31 7.42 42.79
C THR A 120 -44.93 6.05 43.03
N HIS A 121 -46.10 5.80 42.41
CA HIS A 121 -46.94 4.63 42.67
C HIS A 121 -47.23 4.37 44.17
N GLY A 122 -47.17 5.42 45.00
CA GLY A 122 -47.42 5.30 46.44
C GLY A 122 -46.29 4.68 47.26
N ALA A 123 -45.14 4.34 46.65
CA ALA A 123 -44.06 3.60 47.31
C ALA A 123 -42.79 4.43 47.54
N LEU A 124 -42.35 5.22 46.56
CA LEU A 124 -41.07 5.92 46.64
C LEU A 124 -41.16 7.41 46.36
N ARG A 125 -40.43 8.21 47.14
CA ARG A 125 -40.35 9.65 46.95
C ARG A 125 -38.95 10.19 47.20
N LEU A 126 -38.51 11.11 46.36
CA LEU A 126 -37.26 11.82 46.50
C LEU A 126 -37.49 13.26 46.96
N LEU A 127 -36.74 13.69 47.97
CA LEU A 127 -36.86 14.98 48.63
C LEU A 127 -35.51 15.70 48.68
N SER A 128 -35.51 17.03 48.52
CA SER A 128 -34.33 17.87 48.80
C SER A 128 -34.08 18.08 50.30
N GLY A 129 -35.07 17.75 51.12
CA GLY A 129 -35.09 17.92 52.57
C GLY A 129 -36.49 17.57 53.12
N SER A 130 -36.57 17.34 54.43
CA SER A 130 -37.84 17.12 55.15
C SER A 130 -37.95 18.05 56.35
N GLU A 131 -39.14 18.14 56.97
CA GLU A 131 -39.31 18.85 58.25
C GLU A 131 -38.47 18.23 59.39
N ILE A 132 -38.06 16.97 59.21
CA ILE A 132 -37.20 16.22 60.14
C ILE A 132 -35.72 16.49 59.84
N THR A 133 -35.35 16.60 58.56
CA THR A 133 -33.98 16.83 58.06
C THR A 133 -33.98 17.87 56.92
N PRO A 134 -34.00 19.19 57.22
CA PRO A 134 -34.27 20.23 56.21
C PRO A 134 -33.17 20.43 55.17
N PHE A 135 -31.92 20.13 55.52
CA PHE A 135 -30.74 20.44 54.70
C PHE A 135 -30.08 19.22 54.06
N HIS A 136 -30.72 18.05 54.16
CA HIS A 136 -30.18 16.82 53.59
C HIS A 136 -31.20 16.22 52.63
N PRO A 137 -30.80 15.94 51.38
CA PRO A 137 -31.66 15.18 50.49
C PRO A 137 -31.90 13.79 51.08
N LEU A 138 -33.07 13.23 50.80
CA LEU A 138 -33.42 11.89 51.25
C LEU A 138 -34.37 11.23 50.26
N MET A 139 -34.36 9.90 50.26
CA MET A 139 -35.39 9.11 49.61
C MET A 139 -36.26 8.48 50.69
N VAL A 140 -37.57 8.48 50.52
CA VAL A 140 -38.52 7.87 51.45
C VAL A 140 -39.19 6.70 50.75
N TYR A 141 -39.03 5.52 51.34
CA TYR A 141 -39.80 4.31 51.04
C TYR A 141 -41.05 4.28 51.93
N SER A 142 -42.19 3.92 51.35
CA SER A 142 -43.50 3.98 51.97
C SER A 142 -44.29 2.70 51.72
N GLU A 143 -44.77 2.09 52.78
CA GLU A 143 -45.66 0.93 52.74
C GLU A 143 -46.95 1.22 53.54
N GLN A 144 -48.09 0.66 53.13
CA GLN A 144 -49.34 0.82 53.87
C GLN A 144 -50.20 -0.43 53.83
N ASP A 145 -50.85 -0.67 54.97
CA ASP A 145 -51.83 -1.72 55.14
C ASP A 145 -53.21 -1.32 54.59
N GLU A 146 -54.13 -2.29 54.52
CA GLU A 146 -55.52 -2.06 54.10
C GLU A 146 -56.30 -1.10 55.02
N ARG A 147 -55.77 -0.80 56.22
CA ARG A 147 -56.41 0.05 57.23
C ARG A 147 -55.91 1.49 57.22
N GLY A 148 -55.03 1.84 56.27
CA GLY A 148 -54.49 3.19 56.11
C GLY A 148 -53.30 3.51 57.01
N ASN A 149 -52.80 2.56 57.80
CA ASN A 149 -51.56 2.74 58.55
C ASN A 149 -50.37 2.69 57.58
N THR A 150 -49.42 3.60 57.74
CA THR A 150 -48.29 3.78 56.82
C THR A 150 -46.98 3.68 57.58
N ILE A 151 -46.00 2.99 57.00
CA ILE A 151 -44.61 3.02 57.46
C ILE A 151 -43.81 3.83 56.44
N LEU A 152 -42.99 4.74 56.95
CA LEU A 152 -42.15 5.62 56.14
C LEU A 152 -40.71 5.47 56.58
N VAL A 153 -39.89 4.89 55.71
CA VAL A 153 -38.47 4.68 55.94
C VAL A 153 -37.67 5.67 55.11
N GLY A 154 -36.88 6.50 55.77
CA GLY A 154 -36.02 7.49 55.14
C GLY A 154 -34.62 6.95 54.94
N VAL A 155 -34.15 6.94 53.69
CA VAL A 155 -32.78 6.67 53.28
C VAL A 155 -32.03 7.99 53.11
N ASP A 156 -30.82 8.08 53.66
CA ASP A 156 -29.99 9.27 53.52
C ASP A 156 -29.57 9.50 52.07
N GLY A 157 -29.79 10.70 51.54
CA GLY A 157 -29.37 11.08 50.20
C GLY A 157 -27.86 11.02 49.98
N TYR A 158 -27.04 11.09 51.05
CA TYR A 158 -25.59 10.89 50.99
C TYR A 158 -25.21 9.61 50.25
N TYR A 159 -25.79 8.47 50.65
CA TYR A 159 -25.46 7.19 50.02
C TYR A 159 -25.87 7.16 48.55
N LEU A 160 -27.04 7.73 48.24
CA LEU A 160 -27.58 7.80 46.89
C LEU A 160 -26.68 8.61 45.94
N TYR A 161 -26.36 9.86 46.28
CA TYR A 161 -25.54 10.69 45.38
C TYR A 161 -24.06 10.27 45.39
N ASN A 162 -23.59 9.62 46.46
CA ASN A 162 -22.23 9.09 46.51
C ASN A 162 -22.05 7.93 45.53
N ILE A 163 -23.03 7.03 45.40
CA ILE A 163 -23.06 5.99 44.36
C ILE A 163 -22.96 6.64 42.97
N LEU A 164 -23.77 7.66 42.71
CA LEU A 164 -23.73 8.38 41.43
C LEU A 164 -22.37 9.05 41.19
N THR A 165 -21.76 9.64 42.23
CA THR A 165 -20.47 10.33 42.13
C THR A 165 -19.33 9.38 41.80
N VAL A 166 -19.29 8.20 42.44
CA VAL A 166 -18.26 7.19 42.22
C VAL A 166 -18.38 6.60 40.81
N LEU A 167 -19.60 6.43 40.31
CA LEU A 167 -19.86 5.82 39.01
C LEU A 167 -19.96 6.81 37.83
N ASP A 168 -19.95 8.12 38.11
CA ASP A 168 -20.28 9.21 37.19
C ASP A 168 -19.53 9.17 35.85
N GLY A 169 -18.26 8.78 35.89
CA GLY A 169 -17.39 8.71 34.71
C GLY A 169 -17.44 9.97 33.85
N ASP A 170 -17.51 9.78 32.54
CA ASP A 170 -17.61 10.86 31.55
C ASP A 170 -19.06 11.16 31.10
N ALA A 171 -20.05 10.46 31.65
CA ALA A 171 -21.43 10.45 31.16
C ALA A 171 -22.46 10.90 32.21
N HIS A 172 -22.04 11.68 33.21
CA HIS A 172 -22.86 12.30 34.28
C HIS A 172 -24.15 11.55 34.66
N LEU A 173 -24.14 10.92 35.84
CA LEU A 173 -25.26 10.12 36.33
C LEU A 173 -26.25 10.94 37.15
N TYR A 174 -27.52 10.57 37.00
CA TYR A 174 -28.67 11.16 37.68
C TYR A 174 -29.61 10.07 38.16
N LEU A 175 -30.19 10.25 39.34
CA LEU A 175 -31.23 9.38 39.89
C LEU A 175 -32.59 10.05 39.73
N GLN A 176 -33.53 9.41 39.04
CA GLN A 176 -34.88 9.87 38.82
C GLN A 176 -35.88 9.04 39.63
N VAL A 177 -36.68 9.71 40.46
CA VAL A 177 -37.83 9.14 41.18
C VAL A 177 -39.04 10.03 40.87
N GLY A 178 -39.98 9.52 40.08
CA GLY A 178 -41.11 10.31 39.60
C GLY A 178 -40.68 11.53 38.77
N ASP A 179 -41.14 12.71 39.17
CA ASP A 179 -40.82 14.01 38.56
C ASP A 179 -39.53 14.64 39.10
N ARG A 180 -38.88 14.03 40.11
CA ARG A 180 -37.69 14.56 40.77
C ARG A 180 -36.44 13.81 40.32
N ILE A 181 -35.37 14.57 40.16
CA ILE A 181 -34.07 14.08 39.72
C ILE A 181 -33.00 14.59 40.67
N MET A 182 -32.21 13.67 41.22
CA MET A 182 -31.02 13.95 42.01
C MET A 182 -29.78 13.91 41.13
N THR A 183 -28.95 14.94 41.24
CA THR A 183 -27.63 14.99 40.62
C THR A 183 -26.60 14.28 41.50
N ARG A 184 -25.43 13.93 40.95
CA ARG A 184 -24.27 13.46 41.72
C ARG A 184 -23.84 14.38 42.87
N LYS A 185 -24.24 15.66 42.87
CA LYS A 185 -23.94 16.60 43.95
C LYS A 185 -24.97 16.58 45.09
N GLY A 186 -26.00 15.73 44.99
CA GLY A 186 -27.11 15.67 45.93
C GLY A 186 -28.19 16.72 45.71
N GLU A 187 -28.08 17.56 44.67
CA GLU A 187 -29.11 18.55 44.32
C GLU A 187 -30.32 17.86 43.70
N VAL A 188 -31.53 18.10 44.24
CA VAL A 188 -32.79 17.54 43.74
C VAL A 188 -33.57 18.61 42.98
N THR A 189 -33.83 18.39 41.69
CA THR A 189 -34.54 19.31 40.79
C THR A 189 -35.59 18.58 39.96
N ALA A 190 -36.57 19.32 39.42
CA ALA A 190 -37.54 18.80 38.45
C ALA A 190 -37.09 18.99 36.98
N THR A 191 -36.10 19.86 36.75
CA THR A 191 -35.67 20.26 35.39
C THR A 191 -34.15 20.17 35.25
N PRO A 192 -33.56 18.97 35.11
CA PRO A 192 -32.13 18.85 34.88
C PRO A 192 -31.77 19.19 33.44
N HIS A 193 -30.57 19.73 33.24
CA HIS A 193 -30.00 19.97 31.90
C HIS A 193 -29.28 18.71 31.42
N ILE A 194 -30.01 17.81 30.76
CA ILE A 194 -29.49 16.57 30.16
C ILE A 194 -29.54 16.70 28.63
N LYS A 195 -28.40 16.53 27.95
CA LYS A 195 -28.31 16.69 26.48
C LYS A 195 -28.81 15.46 25.74
N VAL A 196 -28.27 14.29 26.07
CA VAL A 196 -28.59 13.03 25.41
C VAL A 196 -28.83 11.95 26.48
N PRO A 197 -30.08 11.78 26.95
CA PRO A 197 -30.39 10.87 28.05
C PRO A 197 -30.33 9.40 27.60
N VAL A 198 -29.61 8.58 28.36
CA VAL A 198 -29.71 7.11 28.33
C VAL A 198 -30.25 6.67 29.69
N ARG A 199 -31.46 6.09 29.71
CA ARG A 199 -32.18 5.72 30.94
C ARG A 199 -32.20 4.21 31.12
N LEU A 200 -31.98 3.77 32.36
CA LEU A 200 -32.23 2.41 32.81
C LEU A 200 -33.13 2.46 34.06
N ALA A 201 -34.21 1.69 34.09
CA ALA A 201 -35.14 1.62 35.22
C ALA A 201 -34.82 0.41 36.10
N SER A 202 -35.02 0.52 37.42
CA SER A 202 -34.96 -0.63 38.31
C SER A 202 -36.16 -1.55 38.06
N GLU A 203 -35.95 -2.86 38.13
CA GLU A 203 -37.01 -3.86 38.04
C GLU A 203 -37.70 -4.10 39.38
N LEU A 204 -37.04 -3.74 40.48
CA LEU A 204 -37.52 -3.95 41.86
C LEU A 204 -38.29 -2.74 42.38
N PHE A 205 -37.84 -1.54 42.02
CA PHE A 205 -38.32 -0.29 42.62
C PHE A 205 -38.67 0.75 41.56
N THR A 206 -39.57 1.67 41.90
CA THR A 206 -40.07 2.70 40.96
C THR A 206 -39.12 3.90 40.83
N TYR A 207 -37.87 3.65 40.45
CA TYR A 207 -36.88 4.67 40.12
C TYR A 207 -36.10 4.31 38.85
N SER A 208 -35.40 5.28 38.27
CA SER A 208 -34.49 5.05 37.15
C SER A 208 -33.21 5.85 37.29
N VAL A 209 -32.13 5.37 36.69
CA VAL A 209 -30.86 6.08 36.58
C VAL A 209 -30.69 6.57 35.14
N ILE A 210 -30.23 7.80 34.97
CA ILE A 210 -30.02 8.44 33.68
C ILE A 210 -28.53 8.79 33.56
N ALA A 211 -27.94 8.50 32.39
CA ALA A 211 -26.63 8.99 31.98
C ALA A 211 -26.79 10.03 30.86
N ASP A 212 -26.03 11.13 30.90
CA ASP A 212 -25.93 12.09 29.80
C ASP A 212 -24.78 11.74 28.85
N ARG A 213 -25.11 11.06 27.75
CA ARG A 213 -24.14 10.67 26.71
C ARG A 213 -23.48 11.87 26.02
N GLY A 214 -24.12 13.05 26.01
CA GLY A 214 -23.68 14.20 25.23
C GLY A 214 -22.29 14.75 25.64
N TYR A 215 -21.84 14.45 26.85
CA TYR A 215 -20.50 14.83 27.33
C TYR A 215 -19.40 13.88 26.85
N ALA A 216 -19.72 12.59 26.69
CA ALA A 216 -18.78 11.55 26.30
C ALA A 216 -18.68 11.34 24.78
N SER A 217 -19.66 11.77 23.97
CA SER A 217 -19.77 11.38 22.56
C SER A 217 -19.42 12.46 21.52
N GLY A 218 -19.05 13.67 21.92
CA GLY A 218 -18.79 14.79 20.99
C GLY A 218 -17.45 14.72 20.24
N VAL A 219 -17.31 15.50 19.15
CA VAL A 219 -16.04 15.62 18.40
C VAL A 219 -14.89 16.13 19.29
N GLY A 220 -15.19 17.04 20.23
CA GLY A 220 -14.21 17.51 21.21
C GLY A 220 -13.79 16.42 22.21
N ALA A 221 -14.67 15.46 22.52
CA ALA A 221 -14.31 14.28 23.31
C ALA A 221 -13.39 13.37 22.49
N PHE A 222 -13.72 13.10 21.22
CA PHE A 222 -12.89 12.31 20.32
C PHE A 222 -11.45 12.86 20.19
N ILE A 223 -11.30 14.17 19.98
CA ILE A 223 -9.96 14.78 19.85
C ILE A 223 -9.15 14.63 21.14
N ARG A 224 -9.78 14.77 22.33
CA ARG A 224 -9.08 14.67 23.61
C ARG A 224 -8.72 13.22 23.98
N TYR A 225 -9.69 12.31 23.92
CA TYR A 225 -9.49 10.92 24.35
C TYR A 225 -8.62 10.12 23.36
N GLU A 226 -8.71 10.43 22.07
CA GLU A 226 -8.06 9.64 21.01
C GLU A 226 -6.89 10.39 20.34
N GLN A 227 -6.34 11.43 20.98
CA GLN A 227 -5.25 12.25 20.43
C GLN A 227 -4.05 11.43 19.94
N HIS A 228 -3.64 10.40 20.68
CA HIS A 228 -2.51 9.55 20.29
C HIS A 228 -2.81 8.69 19.06
N LYS A 229 -4.06 8.21 18.92
CA LYS A 229 -4.50 7.48 17.73
C LYS A 229 -4.59 8.39 16.51
N LEU A 230 -5.04 9.64 16.68
CA LEU A 230 -5.05 10.64 15.61
C LEU A 230 -3.65 10.93 15.08
N VAL A 231 -2.67 11.13 15.96
CA VAL A 231 -1.26 11.29 15.57
C VAL A 231 -0.75 10.05 14.83
N ALA A 232 -1.04 8.85 15.33
CA ALA A 232 -0.66 7.61 14.67
C ALA A 232 -1.27 7.46 13.26
N ILE A 233 -2.56 7.80 13.09
CA ILE A 233 -3.25 7.80 11.78
C ILE A 233 -2.56 8.76 10.81
N ILE A 234 -2.20 9.97 11.26
CA ILE A 234 -1.52 10.95 10.42
C ILE A 234 -0.15 10.42 9.98
N LEU A 235 0.66 9.92 10.92
CA LEU A 235 1.99 9.38 10.62
C LEU A 235 1.93 8.18 9.67
N ALA A 236 1.02 7.23 9.92
CA ALA A 236 0.82 6.07 9.07
C ALA A 236 0.35 6.48 7.67
N SER A 237 -0.58 7.44 7.56
CA SER A 237 -1.08 7.95 6.29
C SER A 237 0.01 8.66 5.48
N LEU A 238 0.89 9.43 6.13
CA LEU A 238 2.05 10.06 5.49
C LEU A 238 3.06 9.02 4.99
N LEU A 239 3.39 8.01 5.80
CA LEU A 239 4.31 6.94 5.41
C LEU A 239 3.77 6.15 4.22
N LEU A 240 2.52 5.71 4.27
CA LEU A 240 1.88 4.96 3.18
C LEU A 240 1.81 5.80 1.90
N THR A 241 1.51 7.10 2.01
CA THR A 241 1.50 8.02 0.87
C THR A 241 2.90 8.20 0.27
N PHE A 242 3.94 8.28 1.11
CA PHE A 242 5.33 8.35 0.66
C PHE A 242 5.75 7.08 -0.10
N LEU A 243 5.43 5.90 0.45
CA LEU A 243 5.69 4.62 -0.20
C LEU A 243 4.94 4.49 -1.53
N PHE A 244 3.65 4.87 -1.56
CA PHE A 244 2.83 4.85 -2.78
C PHE A 244 3.41 5.76 -3.87
N ARG A 245 3.86 6.97 -3.51
CA ARG A 245 4.53 7.90 -4.43
C ARG A 245 5.80 7.28 -5.03
N ASN A 246 6.63 6.66 -4.20
CA ASN A 246 7.88 6.04 -4.66
C ASN A 246 7.60 4.85 -5.58
N TYR A 247 6.59 4.05 -5.26
CA TYR A 247 6.13 2.96 -6.13
C TYR A 247 5.68 3.47 -7.51
N LEU A 248 4.87 4.53 -7.56
CA LEU A 248 4.45 5.12 -8.85
C LEU A 248 5.63 5.66 -9.66
N ARG A 249 6.65 6.25 -9.00
CA ARG A 249 7.88 6.69 -9.68
C ARG A 249 8.66 5.50 -10.24
N TYR A 250 8.83 4.45 -9.45
CA TYR A 250 9.54 3.25 -9.88
C TYR A 250 8.88 2.58 -11.10
N ARG A 251 7.54 2.46 -11.12
CA ARG A 251 6.85 1.88 -12.29
C ARG A 251 7.03 2.65 -13.59
N ASN A 252 7.39 3.93 -13.51
CA ASN A 252 7.63 4.77 -14.67
C ASN A 252 9.09 4.74 -15.13
N THR A 253 9.98 4.01 -14.46
CA THR A 253 11.36 3.84 -14.92
C THR A 253 11.42 2.92 -16.14
N ILE A 254 12.42 3.15 -16.99
CA ILE A 254 12.70 2.28 -18.13
C ILE A 254 13.04 0.87 -17.67
N GLU A 255 13.74 0.71 -16.54
CA GLU A 255 14.04 -0.62 -15.98
C GLU A 255 12.77 -1.43 -15.72
N TYR A 256 11.81 -0.88 -14.95
CA TYR A 256 10.57 -1.60 -14.65
C TYR A 256 9.79 -1.92 -15.93
N GLN A 257 9.73 -0.97 -16.87
CA GLN A 257 9.06 -1.16 -18.15
C GLN A 257 9.77 -2.23 -19.00
N LEU A 258 11.10 -2.28 -18.99
CA LEU A 258 11.90 -3.24 -19.75
C LEU A 258 11.72 -4.66 -19.21
N ARG A 259 11.74 -4.85 -17.88
CA ARG A 259 11.40 -6.14 -17.24
C ARG A 259 10.04 -6.64 -17.71
N LYS A 260 9.03 -5.75 -17.73
CA LYS A 260 7.70 -6.09 -18.24
C LYS A 260 7.69 -6.34 -19.75
N ALA A 261 8.48 -5.63 -20.53
CA ALA A 261 8.59 -5.84 -21.98
C ALA A 261 9.19 -7.21 -22.34
N ILE A 262 10.19 -7.65 -21.56
CA ILE A 262 10.79 -9.00 -21.65
C ILE A 262 9.72 -10.06 -21.37
N GLU A 263 9.01 -9.96 -20.24
CA GLU A 263 7.92 -10.88 -19.87
C GLU A 263 6.82 -10.93 -20.95
N LEU A 264 6.47 -9.77 -21.52
CA LEU A 264 5.38 -9.61 -22.49
C LEU A 264 5.84 -9.76 -23.96
N LYS A 265 7.09 -10.17 -24.21
CA LYS A 265 7.66 -10.38 -25.56
C LYS A 265 7.52 -9.20 -26.52
N GLN A 266 7.67 -7.98 -25.99
CA GLN A 266 7.56 -6.70 -26.73
C GLN A 266 8.86 -6.30 -27.45
N LEU A 267 9.96 -6.97 -27.15
CA LEU A 267 11.23 -6.79 -27.84
C LEU A 267 11.25 -7.65 -29.10
N LYS A 268 11.56 -7.02 -30.24
CA LYS A 268 11.60 -7.66 -31.55
C LYS A 268 12.97 -7.46 -32.19
N PRO A 269 13.63 -8.52 -32.69
CA PRO A 269 14.84 -8.36 -33.48
C PRO A 269 14.45 -7.84 -34.87
N TYR A 270 15.19 -6.84 -35.31
CA TYR A 270 15.28 -6.42 -36.70
C TYR A 270 16.67 -6.80 -37.21
N ILE A 271 16.82 -6.97 -38.52
CA ILE A 271 18.11 -7.23 -39.14
C ILE A 271 18.41 -6.12 -40.14
N GLN A 272 19.57 -5.50 -40.01
CA GLN A 272 20.07 -4.58 -41.03
C GLN A 272 20.92 -5.36 -42.05
N PRO A 273 20.57 -5.36 -43.34
CA PRO A 273 21.33 -6.07 -44.37
C PRO A 273 22.75 -5.52 -44.54
N ILE A 274 23.70 -6.44 -44.72
CA ILE A 274 25.08 -6.15 -45.12
C ILE A 274 25.27 -6.62 -46.57
N ILE A 275 25.65 -5.67 -47.43
CA ILE A 275 25.70 -5.85 -48.87
C ILE A 275 27.13 -6.06 -49.33
N ASN A 276 27.35 -7.05 -50.18
CA ASN A 276 28.59 -7.19 -50.92
C ASN A 276 28.52 -6.34 -52.19
N ASN A 277 29.48 -5.44 -52.35
CA ASN A 277 29.55 -4.50 -53.47
C ASN A 277 29.61 -5.17 -54.85
N ASP A 278 30.37 -6.25 -54.95
CA ASP A 278 30.74 -6.83 -56.24
C ASP A 278 29.59 -7.64 -56.82
N SER A 279 28.80 -8.28 -55.96
CA SER A 279 27.60 -9.04 -56.32
C SER A 279 26.30 -8.25 -56.20
N GLY A 280 26.28 -7.16 -55.44
CA GLY A 280 25.06 -6.45 -55.03
C GLY A 280 24.15 -7.27 -54.10
N ALA A 281 24.60 -8.45 -53.65
CA ALA A 281 23.80 -9.37 -52.86
C ALA A 281 23.91 -9.08 -51.35
N VAL A 282 22.84 -9.40 -50.63
CA VAL A 282 22.87 -9.49 -49.16
C VAL A 282 23.67 -10.72 -48.76
N ILE A 283 24.80 -10.52 -48.07
CA ILE A 283 25.69 -11.60 -47.64
C ILE A 283 25.71 -11.79 -46.12
N GLY A 284 25.09 -10.88 -45.38
CA GLY A 284 24.95 -10.95 -43.93
C GLY A 284 23.96 -9.95 -43.41
N GLY A 285 23.80 -9.91 -42.09
CA GLY A 285 23.00 -8.87 -41.46
C GLY A 285 23.24 -8.74 -39.96
N GLU A 286 23.05 -7.52 -39.46
CA GLU A 286 23.22 -7.18 -38.05
C GLU A 286 21.88 -7.17 -37.31
N VAL A 287 21.80 -7.94 -36.22
CA VAL A 287 20.62 -8.02 -35.37
C VAL A 287 20.56 -6.84 -34.43
N LEU A 288 19.49 -6.06 -34.58
CA LEU A 288 19.20 -4.85 -33.82
C LEU A 288 17.86 -5.00 -33.12
N VAL A 289 17.87 -4.99 -31.79
CA VAL A 289 16.63 -5.07 -31.01
C VAL A 289 15.83 -3.78 -31.13
N ARG A 290 14.52 -3.92 -31.35
CA ARG A 290 13.53 -2.85 -31.35
C ARG A 290 12.51 -3.11 -30.26
N TRP A 291 12.13 -2.07 -29.53
CA TRP A 291 11.08 -2.16 -28.52
C TRP A 291 9.79 -1.56 -29.06
N GLU A 292 8.84 -2.44 -29.36
CA GLU A 292 7.49 -2.09 -29.81
C GLU A 292 6.56 -1.99 -28.59
N HIS A 293 6.49 -0.82 -27.96
CA HIS A 293 5.67 -0.63 -26.78
C HIS A 293 4.20 -0.36 -27.17
N PRO A 294 3.20 -1.10 -26.64
CA PRO A 294 1.81 -1.02 -27.10
C PRO A 294 1.16 0.36 -26.97
N LYS A 295 1.54 1.14 -25.93
CA LYS A 295 1.05 2.51 -25.71
C LYS A 295 1.96 3.64 -26.19
N GLN A 296 3.29 3.48 -26.11
CA GLN A 296 4.27 4.51 -26.43
C GLN A 296 4.77 4.43 -27.89
N GLY A 297 4.40 3.37 -28.61
CA GLY A 297 4.94 3.08 -29.92
C GLY A 297 6.39 2.61 -29.85
N PHE A 298 7.18 2.98 -30.84
CA PHE A 298 8.58 2.60 -30.94
C PHE A 298 9.44 3.31 -29.89
N ILE A 299 10.12 2.54 -29.04
CA ILE A 299 11.12 3.05 -28.09
C ILE A 299 12.51 2.77 -28.68
N ALA A 300 13.29 3.84 -28.86
CA ALA A 300 14.64 3.76 -29.43
C ALA A 300 15.59 2.94 -28.53
N PRO A 301 16.47 2.10 -29.12
CA PRO A 301 17.47 1.30 -28.38
C PRO A 301 18.27 2.11 -27.38
N ASP A 302 18.79 3.27 -27.77
CA ASP A 302 19.60 4.16 -26.91
C ASP A 302 18.91 4.54 -25.59
N LYS A 303 17.58 4.46 -25.52
CA LYS A 303 16.82 4.75 -24.28
C LYS A 303 16.81 3.60 -23.29
N PHE A 304 16.99 2.35 -23.74
CA PHE A 304 16.81 1.17 -22.89
C PHE A 304 18.02 0.24 -22.87
N ILE A 305 18.91 0.26 -23.86
CA ILE A 305 20.11 -0.60 -23.88
C ILE A 305 21.04 -0.25 -22.73
N SER A 306 21.37 1.03 -22.52
CA SER A 306 22.20 1.44 -21.37
C SER A 306 21.59 1.07 -20.02
N VAL A 307 20.25 1.10 -19.92
CA VAL A 307 19.55 0.64 -18.72
C VAL A 307 19.62 -0.88 -18.59
N ALA A 308 19.50 -1.61 -19.70
CA ALA A 308 19.62 -3.06 -19.73
C ALA A 308 21.00 -3.54 -19.31
N GLU A 309 22.06 -2.86 -19.76
CA GLU A 309 23.46 -3.12 -19.40
C GLU A 309 23.68 -2.88 -17.91
N GLN A 310 23.32 -1.70 -17.39
CA GLN A 310 23.48 -1.32 -15.98
C GLN A 310 22.71 -2.22 -15.01
N THR A 311 21.59 -2.82 -15.46
CA THR A 311 20.71 -3.65 -14.62
C THR A 311 20.86 -5.15 -14.87
N GLY A 312 21.78 -5.55 -15.77
CA GLY A 312 22.01 -6.93 -16.18
C GLY A 312 20.93 -7.54 -17.09
N LEU A 313 19.84 -6.81 -17.36
CA LEU A 313 18.75 -7.25 -18.25
C LEU A 313 19.19 -7.43 -19.70
N ILE A 314 20.36 -6.92 -20.08
CA ILE A 314 20.91 -7.09 -21.44
C ILE A 314 21.06 -8.57 -21.81
N LYS A 315 21.35 -9.45 -20.85
CA LYS A 315 21.41 -10.91 -21.07
C LYS A 315 20.09 -11.46 -21.58
N ASP A 316 18.97 -11.07 -20.94
CA ASP A 316 17.62 -11.49 -21.34
C ASP A 316 17.26 -10.94 -22.73
N VAL A 317 17.64 -9.69 -23.02
CA VAL A 317 17.41 -9.05 -24.32
C VAL A 317 18.17 -9.80 -25.42
N THR A 318 19.44 -10.12 -25.19
CA THR A 318 20.28 -10.91 -26.11
C THR A 318 19.67 -12.29 -26.33
N ALA A 319 19.28 -13.00 -25.27
CA ALA A 319 18.65 -14.31 -25.38
C ALA A 319 17.35 -14.29 -26.20
N ILE A 320 16.50 -13.26 -26.02
CA ILE A 320 15.30 -13.06 -26.85
C ILE A 320 15.67 -12.89 -28.33
N CYS A 321 16.68 -12.07 -28.63
CA CYS A 321 17.11 -11.84 -30.00
C CYS A 321 17.60 -13.14 -30.65
N PHE A 322 18.45 -13.91 -29.95
CA PHE A 322 18.91 -15.22 -30.42
C PHE A 322 17.75 -16.16 -30.69
N ALA A 323 16.86 -16.36 -29.70
CA ALA A 323 15.75 -17.29 -29.81
C ALA A 323 14.82 -16.93 -31.00
N GLU A 324 14.49 -15.66 -31.16
CA GLU A 324 13.56 -15.19 -32.16
C GLU A 324 14.16 -15.20 -33.58
N VAL A 325 15.44 -14.83 -33.73
CA VAL A 325 16.15 -14.95 -35.01
C VAL A 325 16.30 -16.42 -35.41
N ILE A 326 16.73 -17.30 -34.49
CA ILE A 326 16.80 -18.75 -34.75
C ILE A 326 15.44 -19.26 -35.22
N ARG A 327 14.37 -18.93 -34.48
CA ARG A 327 13.01 -19.38 -34.78
C ARG A 327 12.56 -18.94 -36.17
N GLN A 328 12.87 -17.72 -36.59
CA GLN A 328 12.48 -17.21 -37.92
C GLN A 328 13.36 -17.78 -39.03
N LEU A 329 14.69 -17.81 -38.87
CA LEU A 329 15.60 -18.38 -39.88
C LEU A 329 15.33 -19.88 -40.13
N ARG A 330 15.10 -20.68 -39.07
CA ARG A 330 14.78 -22.11 -39.22
C ARG A 330 13.54 -22.37 -40.07
N ARG A 331 12.52 -21.51 -39.98
CA ARG A 331 11.29 -21.66 -40.78
C ARG A 331 11.52 -21.46 -42.28
N HIS A 332 12.63 -20.82 -42.65
CA HIS A 332 12.96 -20.46 -44.02
C HIS A 332 14.31 -21.03 -44.46
N GLN A 333 14.78 -22.10 -43.81
CA GLN A 333 16.12 -22.62 -44.00
C GLN A 333 16.46 -22.99 -45.46
N SER A 334 15.47 -23.45 -46.23
CA SER A 334 15.64 -23.86 -47.63
C SER A 334 16.00 -22.71 -48.58
N VAL A 335 15.68 -21.47 -48.21
CA VAL A 335 15.96 -20.27 -49.04
C VAL A 335 17.15 -19.46 -48.55
N ILE A 336 17.80 -19.90 -47.45
CA ILE A 336 18.98 -19.25 -46.91
C ILE A 336 20.19 -19.65 -47.75
N PRO A 337 20.94 -18.70 -48.34
CA PRO A 337 22.16 -19.01 -49.06
C PRO A 337 23.25 -19.47 -48.09
N GLY A 338 24.06 -20.44 -48.52
CA GLY A 338 25.22 -20.89 -47.76
C GLY A 338 26.22 -19.75 -47.55
N GLY A 339 26.83 -19.70 -46.36
CA GLY A 339 27.85 -18.70 -46.02
C GLY A 339 27.31 -17.35 -45.52
N LEU A 340 25.98 -17.20 -45.44
CA LEU A 340 25.32 -16.07 -44.77
C LEU A 340 25.89 -15.92 -43.35
N PHE A 341 26.19 -14.69 -42.93
CA PHE A 341 26.57 -14.42 -41.54
C PHE A 341 25.57 -13.50 -40.84
N ILE A 342 25.32 -13.77 -39.55
CA ILE A 342 24.43 -12.95 -38.74
C ILE A 342 25.22 -12.42 -37.54
N CYS A 343 25.26 -11.10 -37.41
CA CYS A 343 25.92 -10.41 -36.31
C CYS A 343 24.95 -10.18 -35.15
N PHE A 344 25.37 -10.50 -33.94
CA PHE A 344 24.66 -10.14 -32.71
C PHE A 344 25.52 -9.25 -31.85
N ASN A 345 24.95 -8.12 -31.43
CA ASN A 345 25.55 -7.21 -30.47
C ASN A 345 25.75 -7.90 -29.11
N THR A 346 26.92 -7.69 -28.51
CA THR A 346 27.25 -8.18 -27.17
C THR A 346 27.69 -7.04 -26.26
N SER A 347 27.46 -7.23 -24.96
CA SER A 347 27.88 -6.34 -23.89
C SER A 347 28.99 -6.98 -23.06
N SER A 348 29.70 -6.17 -22.28
CA SER A 348 30.69 -6.64 -21.30
C SER A 348 30.13 -7.71 -20.34
N VAL A 349 28.86 -7.59 -19.95
CA VAL A 349 28.17 -8.52 -19.04
C VAL A 349 27.99 -9.91 -19.66
N ASN A 350 27.96 -10.04 -20.99
CA ASN A 350 27.83 -11.34 -21.66
C ASN A 350 29.09 -12.21 -21.53
N PHE A 351 30.26 -11.65 -21.20
CA PHE A 351 31.51 -12.39 -21.06
C PHE A 351 31.82 -12.82 -19.62
N GLN A 352 30.90 -12.56 -18.69
CA GLN A 352 31.08 -12.89 -17.27
C GLN A 352 30.74 -14.35 -16.93
N ASP A 353 29.98 -15.06 -17.77
CA ASP A 353 29.59 -16.45 -17.58
C ASP A 353 29.44 -17.21 -18.91
N ASP A 354 29.09 -18.50 -18.82
CA ASP A 354 28.95 -19.40 -19.97
C ASP A 354 27.57 -19.33 -20.65
N GLU A 355 26.65 -18.45 -20.23
CA GLU A 355 25.31 -18.38 -20.83
C GLU A 355 25.37 -17.98 -22.31
N ILE A 356 26.26 -17.03 -22.67
CA ILE A 356 26.46 -16.63 -24.07
C ILE A 356 26.97 -17.80 -24.92
N VAL A 357 27.83 -18.66 -24.36
CA VAL A 357 28.35 -19.85 -25.05
C VAL A 357 27.20 -20.79 -25.37
N THR A 358 26.26 -20.97 -24.45
CA THR A 358 25.08 -21.82 -24.62
C THR A 358 24.14 -21.27 -25.70
N LEU A 359 23.91 -19.95 -25.72
CA LEU A 359 23.11 -19.29 -26.76
C LEU A 359 23.75 -19.46 -28.15
N CYS A 360 25.06 -19.23 -28.26
CA CYS A 360 25.81 -19.36 -29.50
C CYS A 360 25.84 -20.81 -30.00
N LEU A 361 26.08 -21.77 -29.11
CA LEU A 361 26.07 -23.19 -29.45
C LEU A 361 24.71 -23.62 -29.98
N THR A 362 23.62 -23.15 -29.36
CA THR A 362 22.26 -23.39 -29.82
C THR A 362 22.06 -22.82 -31.22
N PHE A 363 22.45 -21.57 -31.48
CA PHE A 363 22.35 -20.96 -32.81
C PHE A 363 23.07 -21.81 -33.87
N ILE A 364 24.33 -22.17 -33.62
CA ILE A 364 25.17 -22.92 -34.57
C ILE A 364 24.59 -24.30 -34.86
N GLN A 365 24.13 -25.02 -33.84
CA GLN A 365 23.48 -26.32 -34.02
C GLN A 365 22.21 -26.22 -34.86
N GLN A 366 21.40 -25.19 -34.62
CA GLN A 366 20.12 -24.99 -35.30
C GLN A 366 20.26 -24.47 -36.73
N MET A 367 21.39 -23.83 -37.07
CA MET A 367 21.66 -23.27 -38.40
C MET A 367 22.60 -24.11 -39.25
N LYS A 368 23.07 -25.26 -38.75
CA LYS A 368 24.15 -26.06 -39.35
C LYS A 368 23.89 -26.40 -40.82
N GLU A 369 22.68 -26.83 -41.19
CA GLU A 369 22.41 -27.25 -42.58
C GLU A 369 22.39 -26.09 -43.57
N ALA A 370 22.03 -24.87 -43.11
CA ALA A 370 22.09 -23.66 -43.94
C ALA A 370 23.48 -23.00 -43.95
N GLN A 371 24.44 -23.54 -43.18
CA GLN A 371 25.80 -23.02 -43.08
C GLN A 371 25.84 -21.53 -42.71
N VAL A 372 24.91 -21.08 -41.85
CA VAL A 372 24.90 -19.70 -41.36
C VAL A 372 26.01 -19.55 -40.32
N ARG A 373 26.87 -18.55 -40.53
CA ARG A 373 27.94 -18.20 -39.60
C ARG A 373 27.41 -17.24 -38.54
N LEU A 374 27.77 -17.50 -37.29
CA LEU A 374 27.45 -16.61 -36.17
C LEU A 374 28.63 -15.66 -35.92
N VAL A 375 28.34 -14.36 -35.90
CA VAL A 375 29.31 -13.32 -35.57
C VAL A 375 28.83 -12.62 -34.29
N LEU A 376 29.69 -12.50 -33.29
CA LEU A 376 29.45 -11.66 -32.13
C LEU A 376 30.18 -10.33 -32.31
N GLU A 377 29.45 -9.26 -32.04
CA GLU A 377 29.94 -7.90 -32.20
C GLU A 377 30.35 -7.31 -30.86
N ILE A 378 31.60 -6.86 -30.81
CA ILE A 378 32.26 -6.25 -29.65
C ILE A 378 32.33 -4.75 -29.90
N THR A 379 31.72 -3.95 -29.02
CA THR A 379 31.81 -2.48 -29.11
C THR A 379 33.03 -1.94 -28.37
N GLU A 380 33.65 -0.89 -28.90
CA GLU A 380 34.71 -0.13 -28.21
C GLU A 380 34.18 0.76 -27.07
N ARG A 381 32.85 0.97 -26.99
CA ARG A 381 32.23 1.87 -26.00
C ARG A 381 32.19 1.29 -24.59
N GLU A 382 32.09 -0.02 -24.47
CA GLU A 382 32.13 -0.73 -23.19
C GLU A 382 33.48 -1.42 -23.01
N SER A 383 34.16 -1.13 -21.90
CA SER A 383 35.41 -1.83 -21.59
C SER A 383 35.12 -3.24 -21.11
N ILE A 384 35.38 -4.23 -21.96
CA ILE A 384 35.52 -5.63 -21.58
C ILE A 384 36.90 -5.84 -20.99
N GLU A 385 36.97 -6.07 -19.68
CA GLU A 385 38.21 -6.38 -19.00
C GLU A 385 38.80 -7.71 -19.48
N ASN A 386 40.11 -7.72 -19.72
CA ASN A 386 40.85 -8.93 -20.05
C ASN A 386 41.09 -9.76 -18.78
N THR A 387 40.04 -10.45 -18.33
CA THR A 387 40.10 -11.36 -17.20
C THR A 387 40.26 -12.81 -17.67
N ARG A 388 40.71 -13.71 -16.78
CA ARG A 388 40.76 -15.16 -17.07
C ARG A 388 39.40 -15.71 -17.49
N GLN A 389 38.31 -15.18 -16.95
CA GLN A 389 36.95 -15.58 -17.30
C GLN A 389 36.62 -15.14 -18.74
N THR A 390 36.86 -13.87 -19.07
CA THR A 390 36.66 -13.33 -20.43
C THR A 390 37.43 -14.15 -21.46
N SER A 391 38.72 -14.42 -21.22
CA SER A 391 39.54 -15.24 -22.14
C SER A 391 38.99 -16.65 -22.29
N ALA A 392 38.56 -17.29 -21.19
CA ALA A 392 38.00 -18.64 -21.24
C ALA A 392 36.67 -18.70 -22.02
N VAL A 393 35.81 -17.70 -21.87
CA VAL A 393 34.55 -17.59 -22.64
C VAL A 393 34.85 -17.36 -24.12
N THR A 394 35.74 -16.42 -24.44
CA THR A 394 36.17 -16.17 -25.82
C THR A 394 36.74 -17.42 -26.47
N ASP A 395 37.61 -18.16 -25.79
CA ASP A 395 38.19 -19.41 -26.31
C ASP A 395 37.12 -20.48 -26.58
N LYS A 396 36.14 -20.63 -25.67
CA LYS A 396 35.01 -21.55 -25.87
C LYS A 396 34.19 -21.16 -27.09
N LEU A 397 33.84 -19.88 -27.23
CA LEU A 397 33.10 -19.35 -28.38
C LEU A 397 33.82 -19.64 -29.70
N ARG A 398 35.15 -19.42 -29.75
CA ARG A 398 35.95 -19.74 -30.93
C ARG A 398 35.95 -21.22 -31.28
N ARG A 399 36.13 -22.09 -30.29
CA ARG A 399 36.16 -23.54 -30.51
C ARG A 399 34.85 -24.08 -31.12
N ILE A 400 33.73 -23.45 -30.81
CA ILE A 400 32.43 -23.82 -31.38
C ILE A 400 32.14 -23.16 -32.74
N GLY A 401 33.06 -22.34 -33.25
CA GLY A 401 32.97 -21.71 -34.58
C GLY A 401 32.35 -20.31 -34.62
N VAL A 402 32.27 -19.62 -33.47
CA VAL A 402 31.85 -18.22 -33.42
C VAL A 402 32.97 -17.32 -33.95
N GLN A 403 32.58 -16.38 -34.81
CA GLN A 403 33.42 -15.29 -35.30
C GLN A 403 33.16 -14.01 -34.49
N PHE A 404 34.12 -13.10 -34.51
CA PHE A 404 34.06 -11.82 -33.82
C PHE A 404 34.16 -10.66 -34.81
N SER A 405 33.36 -9.63 -34.55
CA SER A 405 33.43 -8.34 -35.21
C SER A 405 33.80 -7.29 -34.18
N LEU A 406 34.68 -6.35 -34.55
CA LEU A 406 34.97 -5.16 -33.76
C LEU A 406 34.18 -3.99 -34.34
N ASP A 407 33.26 -3.45 -33.54
CA ASP A 407 32.41 -2.30 -33.88
C ASP A 407 33.02 -0.99 -33.39
N ASP A 408 32.56 0.13 -33.93
CA ASP A 408 32.97 1.48 -33.55
C ASP A 408 34.48 1.75 -33.71
N PHE A 409 35.15 1.04 -34.63
CA PHE A 409 36.60 1.00 -34.69
C PHE A 409 37.22 2.39 -34.85
N GLY A 410 38.02 2.81 -33.86
CA GLY A 410 38.76 4.08 -33.89
C GLY A 410 38.05 5.26 -33.24
N THR A 411 36.94 5.01 -32.55
CA THR A 411 36.26 6.01 -31.71
C THR A 411 36.65 5.92 -30.23
N GLY A 412 37.35 4.85 -29.80
CA GLY A 412 37.66 4.57 -28.38
C GLY A 412 39.13 4.31 -28.04
N TYR A 413 39.34 3.70 -26.85
CA TYR A 413 40.63 3.58 -26.15
C TYR A 413 41.42 2.27 -26.44
N ALA A 414 40.89 1.30 -27.21
CA ALA A 414 41.30 -0.11 -27.10
C ALA A 414 41.54 -0.89 -28.41
N ASN A 415 41.84 -0.22 -29.52
CA ASN A 415 41.89 -0.84 -30.87
C ASN A 415 42.85 -2.04 -30.98
N TYR A 416 44.06 -1.96 -30.41
CA TYR A 416 45.04 -3.05 -30.54
C TYR A 416 44.81 -4.17 -29.52
N SER A 417 44.48 -3.83 -28.27
CA SER A 417 44.24 -4.84 -27.23
C SER A 417 43.04 -5.71 -27.57
N TYR A 418 41.99 -5.15 -28.18
CA TYR A 418 40.81 -5.93 -28.58
C TYR A 418 41.08 -6.79 -29.81
N ILE A 419 41.88 -6.30 -30.76
CA ILE A 419 42.36 -7.14 -31.87
C ILE A 419 43.18 -8.31 -31.33
N GLN A 420 44.06 -8.10 -30.35
CA GLN A 420 44.82 -9.22 -29.76
C GLN A 420 43.94 -10.18 -28.95
N GLN A 421 43.02 -9.65 -28.14
CA GLN A 421 42.19 -10.44 -27.23
C GLN A 421 41.13 -11.24 -27.97
N PHE A 422 40.44 -10.60 -28.92
CA PHE A 422 39.31 -11.18 -29.63
C PHE A 422 39.65 -11.61 -31.04
N ASN A 423 40.83 -11.33 -31.60
CA ASN A 423 41.31 -11.72 -32.94
C ASN A 423 40.22 -11.66 -34.06
N PRO A 424 39.53 -10.53 -34.22
CA PRO A 424 38.28 -10.45 -34.97
C PRO A 424 38.47 -10.75 -36.46
N GLU A 425 37.49 -11.43 -37.05
CA GLU A 425 37.42 -11.67 -38.49
C GLU A 425 36.88 -10.45 -39.24
N ILE A 426 36.16 -9.56 -38.56
CA ILE A 426 35.49 -8.39 -39.13
C ILE A 426 35.83 -7.13 -38.32
N ILE A 427 36.10 -6.02 -39.02
CA ILE A 427 36.19 -4.69 -38.43
C ILE A 427 35.14 -3.81 -39.10
N LYS A 428 34.29 -3.15 -38.30
CA LYS A 428 33.30 -2.19 -38.78
C LYS A 428 33.83 -0.76 -38.62
N ILE A 429 33.71 0.03 -39.68
CA ILE A 429 34.06 1.46 -39.69
C ILE A 429 32.77 2.25 -39.43
N ASP A 430 32.71 2.88 -38.26
CA ASP A 430 31.52 3.62 -37.81
C ASP A 430 31.14 4.77 -38.74
N LYS A 431 29.84 5.08 -38.74
CA LYS A 431 29.25 6.13 -39.57
C LYS A 431 29.89 7.50 -39.37
N VAL A 432 30.43 7.81 -38.19
CA VAL A 432 31.07 9.11 -37.90
C VAL A 432 32.25 9.35 -38.86
N PHE A 433 32.93 8.30 -39.30
CA PHE A 433 34.03 8.40 -40.26
C PHE A 433 33.56 8.39 -41.72
N THR A 434 32.46 7.71 -42.04
CA THR A 434 31.94 7.61 -43.42
C THR A 434 31.11 8.83 -43.82
N LEU A 435 30.43 9.49 -42.87
CA LEU A 435 29.49 10.59 -43.13
C LEU A 435 30.09 11.73 -43.96
N ASN A 436 31.29 12.18 -43.59
CA ASN A 436 31.98 13.31 -44.24
C ASN A 436 33.16 12.88 -45.11
N ILE A 437 33.24 11.59 -45.50
CA ILE A 437 34.43 11.07 -46.17
C ILE A 437 34.74 11.78 -47.49
N VAL A 438 33.70 12.22 -48.21
CA VAL A 438 33.80 12.92 -49.51
C VAL A 438 34.32 14.35 -49.36
N THR A 439 33.94 15.03 -48.28
CA THR A 439 34.21 16.48 -48.10
C THR A 439 35.38 16.75 -47.15
N ASN A 440 35.78 15.79 -46.33
CA ASN A 440 36.82 15.94 -45.32
C ASN A 440 38.02 15.02 -45.61
N THR A 441 39.13 15.61 -46.03
CA THR A 441 40.38 14.88 -46.33
C THR A 441 40.98 14.19 -45.11
N ALA A 442 40.78 14.71 -43.89
CA ALA A 442 41.21 14.06 -42.67
C ALA A 442 40.41 12.78 -42.39
N SER A 443 39.09 12.82 -42.54
CA SER A 443 38.24 11.62 -42.43
C SER A 443 38.64 10.55 -43.44
N ALA A 444 38.89 10.94 -44.70
CA ALA A 444 39.36 10.04 -45.74
C ALA A 444 40.71 9.39 -45.41
N LEU A 445 41.66 10.15 -44.85
CA LEU A 445 42.97 9.64 -44.44
C LEU A 445 42.85 8.65 -43.26
N VAL A 446 42.01 8.96 -42.28
CA VAL A 446 41.73 8.09 -41.13
C VAL A 446 41.15 6.76 -41.59
N VAL A 447 40.11 6.79 -42.43
CA VAL A 447 39.50 5.57 -43.00
C VAL A 447 40.53 4.77 -43.79
N LYS A 448 41.36 5.41 -44.63
CA LYS A 448 42.42 4.72 -45.37
C LYS A 448 43.42 4.01 -44.45
N ASN A 449 43.78 4.63 -43.32
CA ASN A 449 44.67 4.02 -42.32
C ASN A 449 43.99 2.84 -41.61
N MET A 450 42.71 2.96 -41.24
CA MET A 450 41.93 1.86 -40.67
C MET A 450 41.86 0.68 -41.63
N VAL A 451 41.61 0.92 -42.92
CA VAL A 451 41.60 -0.10 -43.97
C VAL A 451 42.94 -0.83 -44.06
N ASN A 452 44.04 -0.07 -44.08
CA ASN A 452 45.37 -0.67 -44.12
C ASN A 452 45.68 -1.51 -42.89
N LEU A 453 45.24 -1.07 -41.70
CA LEU A 453 45.42 -1.80 -40.46
C LEU A 453 44.62 -3.10 -40.43
N ALA A 454 43.32 -3.03 -40.76
CA ALA A 454 42.45 -4.20 -40.86
C ALA A 454 43.00 -5.25 -41.83
N ARG A 455 43.54 -4.82 -42.98
CA ARG A 455 44.21 -5.72 -43.94
C ARG A 455 45.44 -6.42 -43.37
N LYS A 456 46.25 -5.74 -42.55
CA LYS A 456 47.42 -6.34 -41.89
C LYS A 456 47.03 -7.44 -40.88
N PHE A 457 45.83 -7.34 -40.31
CA PHE A 457 45.27 -8.37 -39.44
C PHE A 457 44.38 -9.38 -40.18
N HIS A 458 44.33 -9.31 -41.52
CA HIS A 458 43.50 -10.17 -42.37
C HIS A 458 42.00 -10.09 -42.05
N CYS A 459 41.53 -8.97 -41.49
CA CYS A 459 40.12 -8.73 -41.20
C CYS A 459 39.35 -8.30 -42.47
N GLN A 460 38.11 -8.75 -42.60
CA GLN A 460 37.14 -8.14 -43.50
C GLN A 460 36.70 -6.78 -42.95
N ILE A 461 36.34 -5.85 -43.85
CA ILE A 461 35.96 -4.49 -43.45
C ILE A 461 34.52 -4.25 -43.90
N ILE A 462 33.68 -3.82 -42.95
CA ILE A 462 32.33 -3.32 -43.22
C ILE A 462 32.35 -1.80 -43.00
N ALA A 463 31.93 -1.01 -43.98
CA ALA A 463 31.70 0.42 -43.76
C ALA A 463 30.21 0.68 -43.47
N GLU A 464 29.95 1.39 -42.37
CA GLU A 464 28.61 1.69 -41.89
C GLU A 464 28.13 3.08 -42.27
N GLY A 465 26.82 3.28 -42.16
CA GLY A 465 26.21 4.60 -42.34
C GLY A 465 26.28 5.13 -43.77
N ILE A 466 26.32 4.24 -44.77
CA ILE A 466 26.29 4.67 -46.17
C ILE A 466 24.89 5.23 -46.50
N GLU A 467 24.82 6.52 -46.86
CA GLU A 467 23.58 7.22 -47.17
C GLU A 467 23.51 7.67 -48.64
N ASP A 468 24.65 7.84 -49.31
CA ASP A 468 24.72 8.27 -50.72
C ASP A 468 25.72 7.48 -51.57
N LYS A 469 25.68 7.74 -52.90
CA LYS A 469 26.46 7.01 -53.89
C LYS A 469 27.93 7.47 -53.91
N GLU A 470 28.18 8.72 -53.56
CA GLU A 470 29.51 9.34 -53.54
C GLU A 470 30.36 8.73 -52.41
N GLN A 471 29.80 8.57 -51.22
CA GLN A 471 30.38 7.84 -50.08
C GLN A 471 30.76 6.41 -50.50
N LEU A 472 29.80 5.69 -51.10
CA LEU A 472 30.01 4.32 -51.58
C LEU A 472 31.16 4.24 -52.59
N THR A 473 31.19 5.14 -53.57
CA THR A 473 32.23 5.17 -54.62
C THR A 473 33.61 5.42 -54.00
N MET A 474 33.70 6.33 -53.04
CA MET A 474 34.96 6.64 -52.36
C MET A 474 35.47 5.46 -51.54
N LEU A 475 34.60 4.83 -50.74
CA LEU A 475 34.96 3.66 -49.92
C LEU A 475 35.31 2.44 -50.78
N LYS A 476 34.66 2.28 -51.94
CA LYS A 476 35.01 1.26 -52.95
C LYS A 476 36.41 1.47 -53.50
N ASN A 477 36.79 2.71 -53.81
CA ASN A 477 38.15 3.04 -54.27
C ASN A 477 39.23 2.79 -53.20
N MET A 478 38.84 2.79 -51.92
CA MET A 478 39.73 2.37 -50.82
C MET A 478 39.82 0.84 -50.68
N GLY A 479 39.02 0.10 -51.44
CA GLY A 479 38.98 -1.37 -51.49
C GLY A 479 38.27 -2.00 -50.30
N ILE A 480 37.25 -1.32 -49.77
CA ILE A 480 36.23 -1.91 -48.89
C ILE A 480 35.19 -2.58 -49.79
N THR A 481 34.67 -3.75 -49.40
CA THR A 481 33.75 -4.52 -50.24
C THR A 481 32.41 -4.82 -49.58
N LEU A 482 32.28 -4.57 -48.27
CA LEU A 482 31.07 -4.83 -47.49
C LEU A 482 30.52 -3.52 -46.94
N TYR A 483 29.20 -3.35 -47.03
CA TYR A 483 28.55 -2.09 -46.68
C TYR A 483 27.24 -2.30 -45.93
N GLN A 484 26.95 -1.37 -45.03
CA GLN A 484 25.70 -1.27 -44.29
C GLN A 484 25.29 0.20 -44.23
N GLY A 485 24.03 0.51 -44.53
CA GLY A 485 23.58 1.90 -44.53
C GLY A 485 22.22 2.09 -45.18
N TYR A 486 21.62 3.26 -44.95
CA TYR A 486 20.29 3.61 -45.43
C TYR A 486 20.20 3.77 -46.95
N TYR A 487 21.34 3.98 -47.62
CA TYR A 487 21.44 3.90 -49.07
C TYR A 487 20.93 2.54 -49.60
N PHE A 488 21.20 1.45 -48.86
CA PHE A 488 20.76 0.11 -49.22
C PHE A 488 19.46 -0.27 -48.52
N SER A 489 19.45 -0.23 -47.19
CA SER A 489 18.29 -0.61 -46.39
C SER A 489 18.42 -0.13 -44.95
N LYS A 490 17.28 0.25 -44.38
CA LYS A 490 17.12 0.40 -42.94
C LYS A 490 17.09 -0.99 -42.28
N PRO A 491 17.27 -1.09 -40.95
CA PRO A 491 16.94 -2.31 -40.23
C PRO A 491 15.49 -2.71 -40.51
N VAL A 492 15.27 -3.96 -40.92
CA VAL A 492 13.95 -4.50 -41.30
C VAL A 492 13.58 -5.69 -40.40
N PRO A 493 12.29 -6.03 -40.24
CA PRO A 493 11.90 -7.25 -39.53
C PRO A 493 12.57 -8.49 -40.14
N VAL A 494 12.88 -9.50 -39.33
CA VAL A 494 13.62 -10.70 -39.78
C VAL A 494 12.98 -11.37 -41.01
N ASN A 495 11.65 -11.49 -41.07
CA ASN A 495 10.95 -12.02 -42.25
C ASN A 495 11.20 -11.20 -43.53
N ALA A 496 11.27 -9.87 -43.42
CA ALA A 496 11.57 -9.00 -44.56
C ALA A 496 13.04 -9.12 -44.98
N PHE A 497 13.96 -9.24 -44.01
CA PHE A 497 15.37 -9.53 -44.29
C PHE A 497 15.53 -10.84 -45.10
N ILE A 498 14.82 -11.91 -44.72
CA ILE A 498 14.86 -13.20 -45.43
C ILE A 498 14.43 -13.04 -46.90
N GLN A 499 13.45 -12.18 -47.17
CA GLN A 499 12.99 -11.91 -48.56
C GLN A 499 14.01 -11.16 -49.40
N MET A 500 14.97 -10.47 -48.77
CA MET A 500 16.06 -9.76 -49.45
C MET A 500 17.25 -10.67 -49.77
N LEU A 501 17.29 -11.89 -49.22
CA LEU A 501 18.37 -12.84 -49.48
C LEU A 501 18.33 -13.32 -50.94
N PRO A 502 19.50 -13.52 -51.58
CA PRO A 502 19.55 -14.14 -52.89
C PRO A 502 18.97 -15.56 -52.78
N ARG A 503 18.11 -15.95 -53.73
CA ARG A 503 17.53 -17.29 -53.75
C ARG A 503 18.64 -18.32 -54.00
N SER A 504 18.77 -19.28 -53.10
CA SER A 504 19.53 -20.50 -53.32
C SER A 504 18.84 -21.31 -54.44
N PHE A 505 19.41 -21.33 -55.64
CA PHE A 505 19.04 -22.36 -56.62
C PHE A 505 19.67 -23.68 -56.17
N SER A 506 18.88 -24.58 -55.59
CA SER A 506 19.31 -25.96 -55.43
C SER A 506 19.27 -26.63 -56.81
N GLU A 507 20.42 -26.80 -57.45
CA GLU A 507 20.55 -27.80 -58.51
C GLU A 507 20.32 -29.19 -57.89
N SER A 508 19.12 -29.73 -58.06
CA SER A 508 18.89 -31.17 -58.01
C SER A 508 17.66 -31.55 -58.82
N GLY A 509 17.86 -32.07 -60.04
CA GLY A 509 16.77 -32.71 -60.78
C GLY A 509 16.96 -32.96 -62.27
N ARG A 510 17.87 -33.88 -62.63
CA ARG A 510 17.81 -34.76 -63.83
C ARG A 510 17.78 -34.10 -65.23
N ARG A 511 18.89 -34.24 -65.96
CA ARG A 511 19.01 -35.23 -67.05
C ARG A 511 20.46 -35.61 -67.27
#